data_AF-A0A645DUM9-F1
#
_entry.id   AF-A0A645DUM9-F1
#
_cell.length_a   1.000
_cell.length_b   1.000
_cell.length_c   1.000
_cell.angle_alpha   90.00
_cell.angle_beta   90.00
_cell.angle_gamma   90.00
#
_symmetry.space_group_name_H-M   'P 1'
#
loop_
_entity.id
_entity.type
_entity.pdbx_description
1 polymer ?
#
loop_
_entity_poly.entity_id
_entity_poly.type
_entity_poly.pdbx_seq_one_letter_code
_entity_poly.pdbx_strand_id
1 'polypeptide(L)'
;MMTDADCTVHKNWILTTANHFKENLHNNDSANKKKIGMICSYTNVKANRMFHYCQFAEWTYMHTYACAGIGMDMVLGCFGNNISITKEAYNKIGGYTNLAFSVTEDYVLLKAIFNAGFEVRYLCDTNTVVETLPVETFSEYMSQRKRWAIGGIDLGWKAFVYVASSVCLWLAIILSFIVCNYYLLVISVVLRFLGDTLILYPVFNILDIKYLKKWVPLSVCFYSLTEIILPFTLLNRTVKWKGQTFNQNKK
;
A
#
# COMPACT_ATOMS: atom_id res chain seq x y z
N MET A 1 5.91 12.70 -13.48
CA MET A 1 4.82 11.82 -13.00
C MET A 1 5.05 10.46 -13.63
N MET A 2 4.74 9.38 -12.93
CA MET A 2 4.94 7.99 -13.37
C MET A 2 3.66 7.20 -13.10
N THR A 3 3.27 6.37 -14.07
CA THR A 3 2.17 5.42 -13.96
C THR A 3 2.47 4.25 -14.89
N ASP A 4 1.85 3.09 -14.62
CA ASP A 4 2.07 1.88 -15.41
C ASP A 4 1.28 1.91 -16.73
N ALA A 5 1.69 1.08 -17.69
CA ALA A 5 1.09 1.07 -19.03
C ALA A 5 -0.35 0.52 -19.05
N ASP A 6 -0.74 -0.28 -18.06
CA ASP A 6 -2.09 -0.81 -17.87
C ASP A 6 -3.00 0.15 -17.08
N CYS A 7 -2.50 1.33 -16.72
CA CYS A 7 -3.22 2.30 -15.94
C CYS A 7 -3.96 3.33 -16.80
N THR A 8 -5.14 3.75 -16.33
CA THR A 8 -5.90 4.88 -16.88
C THR A 8 -6.02 5.99 -15.85
N VAL A 9 -5.80 7.23 -16.27
CA VAL A 9 -5.70 8.38 -15.37
C VAL A 9 -6.96 9.23 -15.41
N HIS A 10 -7.30 9.86 -14.29
CA HIS A 10 -8.37 10.86 -14.25
C HIS A 10 -7.99 12.09 -15.09
N LYS A 11 -8.98 12.74 -15.74
CA LYS A 11 -8.75 13.93 -16.58
C LYS A 11 -8.04 15.09 -15.85
N ASN A 12 -8.24 15.20 -14.54
CA ASN A 12 -7.63 16.23 -13.69
C ASN A 12 -6.34 15.75 -13.01
N TRP A 13 -5.82 14.56 -13.32
CA TRP A 13 -4.70 13.93 -12.62
C TRP A 13 -3.45 14.82 -12.57
N ILE A 14 -3.02 15.32 -13.73
CA ILE A 14 -1.85 16.19 -13.84
C ILE A 14 -2.10 17.53 -13.13
N LEU A 15 -3.23 18.17 -13.42
CA LEU A 15 -3.56 19.50 -12.90
C LEU A 15 -3.60 19.50 -11.36
N THR A 16 -4.33 18.55 -10.77
CA THR A 16 -4.51 18.46 -9.31
C THR A 16 -3.19 18.14 -8.63
N THR A 17 -2.42 17.20 -9.17
CA THR A 17 -1.10 16.85 -8.62
C THR A 17 -0.12 18.03 -8.72
N ALA A 18 -0.11 18.75 -9.84
CA ALA A 18 0.75 19.92 -10.04
C ALA A 18 0.39 21.08 -9.08
N ASN A 19 -0.90 21.28 -8.81
CA ASN A 19 -1.36 22.30 -7.86
C ASN A 19 -0.79 22.06 -6.45
N HIS A 20 -0.72 20.82 -5.99
CA HIS A 20 -0.11 20.51 -4.69
C HIS A 20 1.39 20.86 -4.62
N PHE A 21 2.14 20.66 -5.71
CA PHE A 21 3.53 21.13 -5.77
C PHE A 21 3.61 22.66 -5.75
N LYS A 22 2.72 23.34 -6.48
CA LYS A 22 2.68 24.80 -6.56
C LYS A 22 2.32 25.45 -5.21
N GLU A 23 1.34 24.90 -4.50
CA GLU A 23 0.94 25.37 -3.17
C GLU A 23 2.07 25.29 -2.16
N ASN A 24 2.93 24.27 -2.22
CA ASN A 24 4.10 24.19 -1.36
C ASN A 24 5.08 25.32 -1.67
N LEU A 25 5.33 25.63 -2.95
CA LEU A 25 6.23 26.74 -3.33
C LEU A 25 5.77 28.10 -2.79
N HIS A 26 4.47 28.39 -2.84
CA HIS A 26 3.93 29.67 -2.34
C HIS A 26 3.87 29.76 -0.81
N ASN A 27 3.81 28.65 -0.10
CA ASN A 27 3.68 28.61 1.37
C ASN A 27 5.01 28.35 2.10
N ASN A 28 6.15 28.45 1.40
CA ASN A 28 7.49 28.16 1.94
C ASN A 28 8.15 29.35 2.67
N ASP A 29 7.42 30.43 2.97
CA ASP A 29 7.93 31.59 3.72
C ASP A 29 8.18 31.31 5.22
N SER A 30 7.92 30.09 5.70
CA SER A 30 8.21 29.68 7.07
C SER A 30 9.50 28.84 7.13
N ALA A 31 10.47 29.26 7.93
CA ALA A 31 11.84 28.76 8.00
C ALA A 31 12.02 27.24 8.26
N ASN A 32 10.94 26.50 8.55
CA ASN A 32 10.96 25.08 8.92
C ASN A 32 10.16 24.16 7.98
N LYS A 33 9.65 24.64 6.83
CA LYS A 33 8.82 23.81 5.94
C LYS A 33 9.67 23.09 4.89
N LYS A 34 9.59 21.75 4.87
CA LYS A 34 10.24 20.91 3.86
C LYS A 34 9.61 21.16 2.48
N LYS A 35 10.43 21.19 1.42
CA LYS A 35 9.92 21.19 0.04
C LYS A 35 9.31 19.83 -0.28
N ILE A 36 8.20 19.79 -1.02
CA ILE A 36 7.66 18.50 -1.52
C ILE A 36 8.63 17.92 -2.55
N GLY A 37 9.15 16.73 -2.26
CA GLY A 37 9.97 15.96 -3.18
C GLY A 37 9.17 14.91 -3.96
N MET A 38 8.13 14.35 -3.34
CA MET A 38 7.33 13.28 -3.92
C MET A 38 5.86 13.37 -3.50
N ILE A 39 4.97 13.06 -4.43
CA ILE A 39 3.55 12.86 -4.21
C ILE A 39 3.20 11.44 -4.68
N CYS A 40 2.60 10.66 -3.79
CA CYS A 40 1.93 9.40 -4.10
C CYS A 40 0.42 9.63 -4.10
N SER A 41 -0.31 8.85 -4.87
CA SER A 41 -1.78 8.88 -4.88
C SER A 41 -2.35 7.47 -4.89
N TYR A 42 -3.66 7.37 -4.67
CA TYR A 42 -4.37 6.09 -4.68
C TYR A 42 -4.52 5.54 -6.09
N THR A 43 -4.48 4.23 -6.22
CA THR A 43 -4.85 3.52 -7.44
C THR A 43 -6.05 2.65 -7.15
N ASN A 44 -7.06 2.69 -8.01
CA ASN A 44 -8.25 1.86 -7.97
C ASN A 44 -8.06 0.63 -8.85
N VAL A 45 -8.70 -0.48 -8.50
CA VAL A 45 -8.66 -1.71 -9.29
C VAL A 45 -9.95 -1.86 -10.07
N LYS A 46 -9.86 -2.09 -11.38
CA LYS A 46 -11.04 -2.28 -12.23
C LYS A 46 -11.73 -3.62 -11.95
N ALA A 47 -12.80 -3.60 -11.15
CA ALA A 47 -13.46 -4.82 -10.69
C ALA A 47 -14.72 -5.19 -11.48
N ASN A 48 -14.79 -6.44 -11.96
CA ASN A 48 -15.96 -6.98 -12.67
C ASN A 48 -16.49 -8.31 -12.07
N ARG A 49 -15.73 -8.96 -11.19
CA ARG A 49 -16.09 -10.21 -10.52
C ARG A 49 -15.64 -10.20 -9.07
N MET A 50 -16.21 -11.10 -8.27
CA MET A 50 -16.00 -11.22 -6.82
C MET A 50 -14.52 -11.12 -6.41
N PHE A 51 -13.65 -11.88 -7.10
CA PHE A 51 -12.21 -11.87 -6.85
C PHE A 51 -11.58 -10.48 -7.04
N HIS A 52 -12.00 -9.73 -8.06
CA HIS A 52 -11.48 -8.38 -8.33
C HIS A 52 -11.95 -7.38 -7.28
N TYR A 53 -13.18 -7.50 -6.78
CA TYR A 53 -13.66 -6.66 -5.68
C TYR A 53 -12.88 -6.92 -4.39
N CYS A 54 -12.50 -8.17 -4.11
CA CYS A 54 -11.65 -8.50 -2.96
C CYS A 54 -10.26 -7.89 -3.11
N GLN A 55 -9.65 -8.00 -4.30
CA GLN A 55 -8.39 -7.33 -4.61
C GLN A 55 -8.51 -5.81 -4.46
N PHE A 56 -9.60 -5.20 -4.92
CA PHE A 56 -9.78 -3.76 -4.82
C PHE A 56 -9.91 -3.26 -3.37
N ALA A 57 -10.69 -3.97 -2.54
CA ALA A 57 -10.80 -3.62 -1.14
C ALA A 57 -9.46 -3.74 -0.40
N GLU A 58 -8.70 -4.82 -0.62
CA GLU A 58 -7.36 -4.97 -0.06
C GLU A 58 -6.38 -3.91 -0.60
N TRP A 59 -6.43 -3.62 -1.90
CA TRP A 59 -5.59 -2.62 -2.52
C TRP A 59 -5.81 -1.22 -1.91
N THR A 60 -7.09 -0.87 -1.68
CA THR A 60 -7.48 0.35 -0.96
C THR A 60 -6.98 0.34 0.48
N TYR A 61 -7.06 -0.81 1.15
CA TYR A 61 -6.53 -0.99 2.50
C TYR A 61 -5.03 -0.69 2.55
N MET A 62 -4.23 -1.30 1.67
CA MET A 62 -2.79 -1.09 1.65
C MET A 62 -2.38 0.35 1.30
N HIS A 63 -3.08 1.00 0.35
CA HIS A 63 -2.91 2.44 0.10
C HIS A 63 -3.21 3.28 1.33
N THR A 64 -4.22 2.90 2.12
CA THR A 64 -4.61 3.64 3.32
C THR A 64 -3.56 3.53 4.42
N TYR A 65 -2.94 2.36 4.60
CA TYR A 65 -1.78 2.25 5.49
C TYR A 65 -0.59 3.08 5.02
N ALA A 66 -0.28 3.03 3.73
CA ALA A 66 0.78 3.84 3.15
C ALA A 66 0.54 5.35 3.36
N CYS A 67 -0.68 5.81 3.11
CA CYS A 67 -1.13 7.17 3.32
C CYS A 67 -1.06 7.60 4.79
N ALA A 68 -1.60 6.78 5.69
CA ALA A 68 -1.54 7.02 7.14
C ALA A 68 -0.10 7.09 7.65
N GLY A 69 0.78 6.21 7.15
CA GLY A 69 2.20 6.23 7.47
C GLY A 69 2.83 7.58 7.14
N ILE A 70 2.66 8.06 5.90
CA ILE A 70 3.18 9.37 5.50
C ILE A 70 2.60 10.50 6.36
N GLY A 71 1.32 10.45 6.69
CA GLY A 71 0.68 11.39 7.62
C GLY A 71 1.25 11.37 9.04
N MET A 72 1.88 10.27 9.45
CA MET A 72 2.57 10.10 10.73
C MET A 72 4.10 10.30 10.63
N ASP A 73 4.60 10.89 9.53
CA ASP A 73 6.04 11.05 9.25
C ASP A 73 6.80 9.69 9.24
N MET A 74 6.12 8.63 8.78
CA MET A 74 6.63 7.26 8.71
C MET A 74 6.51 6.68 7.30
N VAL A 75 7.63 6.26 6.72
CA VAL A 75 7.64 5.55 5.45
C VAL A 75 7.15 4.10 5.62
N LEU A 76 5.89 3.84 5.29
CA LEU A 76 5.28 2.49 5.33
C LEU A 76 5.16 1.83 3.95
N GLY A 77 5.06 2.60 2.87
CA GLY A 77 4.92 2.09 1.53
C GLY A 77 4.47 3.16 0.53
N CYS A 78 4.57 2.84 -0.75
CA CYS A 78 3.85 3.49 -1.83
C CYS A 78 3.71 2.48 -2.98
N PHE A 79 2.99 2.88 -4.03
CA PHE A 79 2.77 2.07 -5.21
C PHE A 79 3.21 2.85 -6.44
N GLY A 80 4.21 2.33 -7.16
CA GLY A 80 4.86 3.01 -8.29
C GLY A 80 3.94 3.36 -9.47
N ASN A 81 2.74 2.79 -9.53
CA ASN A 81 1.77 3.06 -10.58
C ASN A 81 1.04 4.42 -10.44
N ASN A 82 1.23 5.15 -9.35
CA ASN A 82 0.71 6.51 -9.21
C ASN A 82 1.60 7.40 -8.32
N ILE A 83 2.75 7.80 -8.89
CA ILE A 83 3.74 8.64 -8.19
C ILE A 83 4.19 9.83 -9.03
N SER A 84 4.57 10.90 -8.36
CA SER A 84 5.10 12.12 -8.96
C SER A 84 6.27 12.64 -8.14
N ILE A 85 7.37 12.99 -8.79
CA ILE A 85 8.63 13.35 -8.13
C ILE A 85 9.15 14.64 -8.75
N THR A 86 9.68 15.53 -7.92
CA THR A 86 10.34 16.75 -8.42
C THR A 86 11.71 16.42 -8.97
N LYS A 87 12.13 17.13 -10.02
CA LYS A 87 13.47 16.97 -10.59
C LYS A 87 14.57 17.23 -9.54
N GLU A 88 14.35 18.19 -8.64
CA GLU A 88 15.26 18.50 -7.52
C GLU A 88 15.46 17.28 -6.62
N ALA A 89 14.38 16.67 -6.13
CA ALA A 89 14.46 15.51 -5.25
C ALA A 89 15.07 14.30 -5.96
N TYR A 90 14.67 14.03 -7.20
CA TYR A 90 15.21 12.92 -8.00
C TYR A 90 16.71 13.05 -8.24
N ASN A 91 17.18 14.25 -8.60
CA ASN A 91 18.60 14.50 -8.79
C ASN A 91 19.38 14.43 -7.47
N LYS A 92 18.80 14.92 -6.37
CA LYS A 92 19.44 14.91 -5.05
C LYS A 92 19.75 13.49 -4.56
N ILE A 93 18.88 12.53 -4.87
CA ILE A 93 19.11 11.11 -4.53
C ILE A 93 19.97 10.37 -5.57
N GLY A 94 20.33 11.00 -6.70
CA GLY A 94 21.09 10.38 -7.78
C GLY A 94 20.27 9.49 -8.73
N GLY A 95 18.94 9.60 -8.70
CA GLY A 95 18.01 8.78 -9.48
C GLY A 95 18.01 7.29 -9.15
N TYR A 96 17.27 6.48 -9.93
CA TYR A 96 17.16 5.03 -9.73
C TYR A 96 18.50 4.30 -9.79
N THR A 97 19.46 4.78 -10.58
CA THR A 97 20.79 4.17 -10.72
C THR A 97 21.61 4.19 -9.43
N ASN A 98 21.30 5.11 -8.51
CA ASN A 98 21.97 5.21 -7.21
C ASN A 98 21.25 4.44 -6.10
N LEU A 99 20.08 3.86 -6.39
CA LEU A 99 19.31 3.10 -5.41
C LEU A 99 19.74 1.63 -5.42
N ALA A 100 19.78 1.03 -4.22
CA ALA A 100 20.01 -0.40 -4.09
C ALA A 100 18.89 -1.18 -4.81
N PHE A 101 19.28 -2.28 -5.47
CA PHE A 101 18.31 -3.14 -6.14
C PHE A 101 17.27 -3.68 -5.14
N SER A 102 16.00 -3.54 -5.50
CA SER A 102 14.88 -4.12 -4.76
C SER A 102 13.76 -4.50 -5.73
N VAL A 103 13.01 -5.55 -5.38
CA VAL A 103 11.80 -5.96 -6.11
C VAL A 103 10.61 -4.99 -5.89
N THR A 104 10.78 -4.04 -4.96
CA THR A 104 9.89 -2.90 -4.69
C THR A 104 10.70 -1.60 -4.78
N GLU A 105 11.08 -1.25 -6.01
CA GLU A 105 11.87 -0.05 -6.33
C GLU A 105 11.19 1.26 -5.91
N ASP A 106 9.85 1.27 -5.95
CA ASP A 106 8.99 2.37 -5.50
C ASP A 106 9.16 2.67 -4.01
N TYR A 107 9.18 1.64 -3.16
CA TYR A 107 9.45 1.80 -1.73
C TYR A 107 10.86 2.35 -1.46
N VAL A 108 11.88 1.86 -2.18
CA VAL A 108 13.26 2.32 -2.01
C VAL A 108 13.38 3.79 -2.41
N LEU A 109 12.74 4.18 -3.51
CA LEU A 109 12.67 5.55 -3.98
C LEU A 109 12.00 6.48 -2.98
N LEU A 110 10.83 6.09 -2.46
CA LEU A 110 10.11 6.80 -1.41
C LEU A 110 10.98 7.03 -0.18
N LYS A 111 11.65 5.97 0.30
CA LYS A 111 12.54 6.01 1.46
C LYS A 111 13.74 6.93 1.21
N ALA A 112 14.34 6.89 0.03
CA ALA A 112 15.47 7.75 -0.33
C ALA A 112 15.08 9.24 -0.36
N ILE A 113 13.93 9.57 -0.96
CA ILE A 113 13.44 10.96 -1.01
C ILE A 113 13.11 11.47 0.39
N PHE A 114 12.42 10.67 1.19
CA PHE A 114 12.09 11.01 2.58
C PHE A 114 13.35 11.24 3.42
N ASN A 115 14.33 10.34 3.33
CA ASN A 115 15.61 10.45 4.06
C ASN A 115 16.49 11.61 3.56
N ALA A 116 16.32 12.04 2.31
CA ALA A 116 16.99 13.22 1.76
C ALA A 116 16.40 14.55 2.29
N GLY A 117 15.41 14.50 3.18
CA GLY A 117 14.85 15.66 3.87
C GLY A 117 13.69 16.33 3.13
N PHE A 118 13.16 15.73 2.06
CA PHE A 118 11.99 16.24 1.37
C PHE A 118 10.68 15.84 2.07
N GLU A 119 9.65 16.67 1.93
CA GLU A 119 8.29 16.31 2.26
C GLU A 119 7.78 15.31 1.22
N VAL A 120 7.10 14.27 1.71
CA VAL A 120 6.34 13.34 0.87
C VAL A 120 4.87 13.53 1.21
N ARG A 121 4.01 13.59 0.19
CA ARG A 121 2.55 13.58 0.38
C ARG A 121 1.94 12.31 -0.19
N TYR A 122 0.86 11.87 0.44
CA TYR A 122 0.01 10.80 -0.07
C TYR A 122 -1.41 11.33 -0.23
N LEU A 123 -1.89 11.48 -1.46
CA LEU A 123 -3.19 12.09 -1.74
C LEU A 123 -4.29 11.04 -1.81
N CYS A 124 -5.28 11.18 -0.93
CA CYS A 124 -6.56 10.50 -1.02
C CYS A 124 -7.57 11.43 -1.70
N ASP A 125 -7.46 11.62 -3.01
CA ASP A 125 -8.30 12.55 -3.80
C ASP A 125 -8.75 11.90 -5.10
N THR A 126 -10.06 11.89 -5.36
CA THR A 126 -10.71 11.37 -6.58
C THR A 126 -10.09 11.91 -7.86
N ASN A 127 -9.62 13.15 -7.88
CA ASN A 127 -9.04 13.77 -9.05
C ASN A 127 -7.63 13.27 -9.38
N THR A 128 -6.95 12.63 -8.43
CA THR A 128 -5.59 12.10 -8.57
C THR A 128 -5.54 10.58 -8.62
N VAL A 129 -6.69 9.91 -8.53
CA VAL A 129 -6.76 8.45 -8.63
C VAL A 129 -6.45 7.99 -10.05
N VAL A 130 -5.74 6.87 -10.12
CA VAL A 130 -5.49 6.09 -11.32
C VAL A 130 -6.27 4.78 -11.23
N GLU A 131 -6.71 4.20 -12.35
CA GLU A 131 -7.33 2.86 -12.38
C GLU A 131 -6.40 1.86 -13.07
N THR A 132 -6.10 0.73 -12.41
CA THR A 132 -5.25 -0.39 -12.90
C THR A 132 -6.09 -1.64 -13.13
N LEU A 133 -5.55 -2.59 -13.90
CA LEU A 133 -6.18 -3.88 -14.10
C LEU A 133 -5.93 -4.82 -12.89
N PRO A 134 -6.92 -5.64 -12.51
CA PRO A 134 -6.72 -6.69 -11.52
C PRO A 134 -5.83 -7.80 -12.09
N VAL A 135 -5.27 -8.62 -11.19
CA VAL A 135 -4.71 -9.91 -11.62
C VAL A 135 -5.82 -10.93 -11.79
N GLU A 136 -5.64 -11.87 -12.72
CA GLU A 136 -6.71 -12.75 -13.16
C GLU A 136 -6.75 -14.08 -12.40
N THR A 137 -5.67 -14.45 -11.73
CA THR A 137 -5.57 -15.71 -10.99
C THR A 137 -5.10 -15.53 -9.55
N PHE A 138 -5.49 -16.46 -8.67
CA PHE A 138 -5.03 -16.49 -7.28
C PHE A 138 -3.51 -16.68 -7.17
N SER A 139 -2.91 -17.40 -8.12
CA SER A 139 -1.46 -17.62 -8.18
C SER A 139 -0.71 -16.31 -8.44
N GLU A 140 -1.16 -15.52 -9.42
CA GLU A 140 -0.60 -14.19 -9.70
C GLU A 140 -0.77 -13.25 -8.51
N TYR A 141 -1.94 -13.28 -7.88
CA TYR A 141 -2.22 -12.51 -6.67
C TYR A 141 -1.26 -12.86 -5.52
N MET A 142 -1.05 -14.15 -5.23
CA MET A 142 -0.10 -14.56 -4.19
C MET A 142 1.35 -14.22 -4.57
N SER A 143 1.71 -14.31 -5.85
CA SER A 143 3.03 -13.88 -6.34
C SER A 143 3.26 -12.38 -6.11
N GLN A 144 2.24 -11.56 -6.36
CA GLN A 144 2.27 -10.12 -6.13
C GLN A 144 2.44 -9.79 -4.64
N ARG A 145 1.64 -10.42 -3.75
CA ARG A 145 1.79 -10.25 -2.29
C ARG A 145 3.15 -10.69 -1.79
N LYS A 146 3.65 -11.81 -2.29
CA LYS A 146 4.98 -12.31 -1.96
C LYS A 146 6.05 -11.28 -2.31
N ARG A 147 5.95 -10.65 -3.50
CA ARG A 147 6.87 -9.57 -3.91
C ARG A 147 6.84 -8.40 -2.94
N TRP A 148 5.66 -7.93 -2.54
CA TRP A 148 5.55 -6.83 -1.58
C TRP A 148 6.03 -7.19 -0.20
N ALA A 149 5.73 -8.40 0.27
CA ALA A 149 6.19 -8.88 1.56
C ALA A 149 7.73 -8.97 1.61
N ILE A 150 8.35 -9.44 0.54
CA ILE A 150 9.82 -9.47 0.37
C ILE A 150 10.40 -8.05 0.37
N GLY A 151 9.80 -7.11 -0.36
CA GLY A 151 10.20 -5.70 -0.35
C GLY A 151 10.01 -5.02 1.02
N GLY A 152 8.99 -5.43 1.75
CA GLY A 152 8.66 -4.92 3.09
C GLY A 152 9.55 -5.46 4.22
N ILE A 153 10.42 -6.45 3.97
CA ILE A 153 11.36 -6.94 5.00
C ILE A 153 12.25 -5.78 5.52
N ASP A 154 12.57 -4.82 4.67
CA ASP A 154 13.42 -3.66 5.00
C ASP A 154 12.71 -2.56 5.81
N LEU A 155 11.43 -2.74 6.17
CA LEU A 155 10.69 -1.86 7.08
C LEU A 155 11.17 -1.98 8.55
N GLY A 156 11.90 -3.05 8.88
CA GLY A 156 12.46 -3.27 10.22
C GLY A 156 11.38 -3.44 11.29
N TRP A 157 11.53 -2.73 12.42
CA TRP A 157 10.62 -2.86 13.58
C TRP A 157 9.15 -2.51 13.25
N LYS A 158 8.92 -1.65 12.25
CA LYS A 158 7.57 -1.25 11.83
C LYS A 158 6.79 -2.44 11.25
N ALA A 159 7.45 -3.24 10.40
CA ALA A 159 6.87 -4.49 9.89
C ALA A 159 6.65 -5.49 11.03
N PHE A 160 7.55 -5.56 12.01
CA PHE A 160 7.35 -6.42 13.18
C PHE A 160 6.09 -6.06 13.95
N VAL A 161 5.85 -4.78 14.25
CA VAL A 161 4.63 -4.34 14.97
C VAL A 161 3.37 -4.72 14.20
N TYR A 162 3.36 -4.49 12.88
CA TYR A 162 2.23 -4.88 12.03
C TYR A 162 1.98 -6.39 12.07
N VAL A 163 3.01 -7.20 11.82
CA VAL A 163 2.91 -8.67 11.82
C VAL A 163 2.52 -9.19 13.21
N ALA A 164 3.13 -8.68 14.27
CA ALA A 164 2.84 -9.08 15.64
C ALA A 164 1.38 -8.78 16.01
N SER A 165 0.85 -7.62 15.61
CA SER A 165 -0.56 -7.27 15.89
C SER A 165 -1.54 -8.22 15.18
N SER A 166 -1.28 -8.56 13.91
CA SER A 166 -2.08 -9.56 13.18
C SER A 166 -1.97 -10.94 13.82
N VAL A 167 -0.75 -11.40 14.16
CA VAL A 167 -0.53 -12.69 14.83
C VAL A 167 -1.25 -12.76 16.17
N CYS A 168 -1.20 -11.71 17.00
CA CYS A 168 -1.90 -11.68 18.29
C CYS A 168 -3.41 -11.85 18.11
N LEU A 169 -4.00 -11.19 17.11
CA LEU A 169 -5.42 -11.32 16.82
C LEU A 169 -5.79 -12.73 16.36
N TRP A 170 -4.98 -13.34 15.49
CA TRP A 170 -5.17 -14.73 15.06
C TRP A 170 -5.04 -15.72 16.21
N LEU A 171 -4.04 -15.54 17.07
CA LEU A 171 -3.88 -16.35 18.27
C LEU A 171 -5.08 -16.20 19.21
N ALA A 172 -5.60 -14.99 19.38
CA ALA A 172 -6.81 -14.77 20.16
C ALA A 172 -8.00 -15.55 19.59
N ILE A 173 -8.21 -15.52 18.28
CA ILE A 173 -9.29 -16.29 17.62
C ILE A 173 -9.10 -17.79 17.81
N ILE A 174 -7.90 -18.32 17.54
CA ILE A 174 -7.60 -19.75 17.62
C ILE A 174 -7.70 -20.26 19.06
N LEU A 175 -7.10 -19.56 20.02
CA LEU A 175 -7.13 -19.96 21.42
C LEU A 175 -8.56 -19.91 21.96
N SER A 176 -9.33 -18.87 21.63
CA SER A 176 -10.74 -18.77 22.04
C SER A 176 -11.56 -19.97 21.56
N PHE A 177 -11.30 -20.44 20.34
CA PHE A 177 -11.95 -21.63 19.80
C PHE A 177 -11.52 -22.90 20.56
N ILE A 178 -10.21 -23.08 20.81
CA ILE A 178 -9.67 -24.26 21.51
C ILE A 178 -10.19 -24.37 22.94
N VAL A 179 -10.26 -23.26 23.69
CA VAL A 179 -10.79 -23.26 25.07
C VAL A 179 -12.31 -23.14 25.15
N CYS A 180 -13.01 -23.22 24.01
CA CYS A 180 -14.47 -23.07 23.91
C CYS A 180 -15.02 -21.78 24.53
N ASN A 181 -14.22 -20.70 24.56
CA ASN A 181 -14.66 -19.39 25.03
C ASN A 181 -15.31 -18.61 23.88
N TYR A 182 -16.59 -18.86 23.66
CA TYR A 182 -17.34 -18.26 22.56
C TYR A 182 -17.47 -16.73 22.67
N TYR A 183 -17.48 -16.17 23.88
CA TYR A 183 -17.50 -14.72 24.08
C TYR A 183 -16.22 -14.07 23.52
N LEU A 184 -15.05 -14.60 23.89
CA LEU A 184 -13.78 -14.08 23.40
C LEU A 184 -13.61 -14.30 21.89
N LEU A 185 -14.12 -15.43 21.36
CA LEU A 185 -14.12 -15.70 19.92
C LEU A 185 -14.92 -14.64 19.16
N VAL A 186 -16.16 -14.37 19.57
CA VAL A 186 -17.02 -13.37 18.93
C VAL A 186 -16.40 -11.98 19.03
N ILE A 187 -15.88 -11.58 20.19
CA ILE A 187 -15.21 -10.29 20.36
C ILE A 187 -14.01 -10.17 19.42
N SER A 188 -13.16 -11.20 19.35
CA SER A 188 -11.95 -11.18 18.50
C SER A 188 -12.30 -11.06 17.01
N VAL A 189 -13.32 -11.80 16.56
CA VAL A 189 -13.83 -11.70 15.19
C VAL A 189 -14.44 -10.33 14.93
N VAL A 190 -15.30 -9.83 15.81
CA VAL A 190 -15.92 -8.50 15.65
C VAL A 190 -14.87 -7.40 15.60
N LEU A 191 -13.86 -7.44 16.47
CA LEU A 191 -12.76 -6.47 16.46
C LEU A 191 -11.97 -6.49 15.15
N ARG A 192 -11.71 -7.68 14.58
CA ARG A 192 -11.06 -7.82 13.26
C ARG A 192 -11.86 -7.09 12.18
N PHE A 193 -13.15 -7.41 12.05
CA PHE A 193 -14.00 -6.81 11.02
C PHE A 193 -14.22 -5.32 11.25
N LEU A 194 -14.40 -4.90 12.51
CA LEU A 194 -14.62 -3.51 12.87
C LEU A 194 -13.38 -2.66 12.53
N GLY A 195 -12.18 -3.13 12.89
CA GLY A 195 -10.93 -2.43 12.60
C GLY A 195 -10.77 -2.13 11.11
N ASP A 196 -10.93 -3.14 10.26
CA ASP A 196 -10.78 -2.97 8.81
C ASP A 196 -11.89 -2.11 8.21
N THR A 197 -13.12 -2.22 8.73
CA THR A 197 -14.26 -1.40 8.30
C THR A 197 -14.05 0.08 8.61
N LEU A 198 -13.56 0.40 9.82
CA LEU A 198 -13.28 1.76 10.25
C LEU A 198 -12.18 2.43 9.40
N ILE A 199 -11.22 1.64 8.91
CA ILE A 199 -10.16 2.13 8.00
C ILE A 199 -10.71 2.36 6.60
N LEU A 200 -11.47 1.40 6.05
CA LEU A 200 -11.88 1.42 4.64
C LEU A 200 -13.03 2.37 4.33
N TYR A 201 -14.04 2.44 5.21
CA TYR A 201 -15.28 3.16 4.90
C TYR A 201 -15.09 4.66 4.66
N PRO A 202 -14.29 5.40 5.45
CA PRO A 202 -13.99 6.81 5.17
C PRO A 202 -13.38 7.00 3.79
N VAL A 203 -12.39 6.16 3.45
CA VAL A 203 -11.67 6.23 2.16
C VAL A 203 -12.61 5.93 0.99
N PHE A 204 -13.51 4.95 1.13
CA PHE A 204 -14.52 4.69 0.09
C PHE A 204 -15.46 5.86 -0.16
N ASN A 205 -15.75 6.66 0.88
CA ASN A 205 -16.54 7.88 0.70
C ASN A 205 -15.73 8.97 0.02
N ILE A 206 -14.48 9.17 0.43
CA ILE A 206 -13.58 10.20 -0.12
C ILE A 206 -13.31 9.93 -1.61
N LEU A 207 -13.01 8.68 -1.96
CA LEU A 207 -12.68 8.27 -3.34
C LEU A 207 -13.92 7.96 -4.20
N ASP A 208 -15.13 8.18 -3.67
CA ASP A 208 -16.42 7.89 -4.31
C ASP A 208 -16.59 6.46 -4.86
N ILE A 209 -16.05 5.48 -4.14
CA ILE A 209 -16.13 4.03 -4.44
C ILE A 209 -16.99 3.29 -3.42
N LYS A 210 -18.07 3.94 -2.97
CA LYS A 210 -18.98 3.46 -1.90
C LYS A 210 -19.59 2.09 -2.18
N TYR A 211 -19.71 1.70 -3.45
CA TYR A 211 -20.20 0.38 -3.84
C TYR A 211 -19.32 -0.77 -3.32
N LEU A 212 -18.06 -0.50 -2.93
CA LEU A 212 -17.17 -1.50 -2.31
C LEU A 212 -17.58 -1.90 -0.89
N LYS A 213 -18.38 -1.08 -0.18
CA LYS A 213 -18.78 -1.38 1.22
C LYS A 213 -19.40 -2.76 1.37
N LYS A 214 -20.25 -3.17 0.41
CA LYS A 214 -20.90 -4.50 0.43
C LYS A 214 -19.92 -5.67 0.26
N TRP A 215 -18.74 -5.42 -0.30
CA TRP A 215 -17.71 -6.42 -0.54
C TRP A 215 -16.73 -6.52 0.63
N VAL A 216 -16.75 -5.59 1.60
CA VAL A 216 -15.82 -5.61 2.74
C VAL A 216 -15.89 -6.91 3.54
N PRO A 217 -17.06 -7.45 3.94
CA PRO A 217 -17.09 -8.67 4.72
C PRO A 217 -16.38 -9.84 4.03
N LEU A 218 -16.64 -10.00 2.72
CA LEU A 218 -15.98 -11.03 1.93
C LEU A 218 -14.48 -10.76 1.75
N SER A 219 -14.12 -9.50 1.51
CA SER A 219 -12.73 -9.10 1.32
C SER A 219 -11.91 -9.34 2.58
N VAL A 220 -12.44 -8.98 3.75
CA VAL A 220 -11.84 -9.22 5.07
C VAL A 220 -11.55 -10.70 5.23
N CYS A 221 -12.51 -11.59 4.97
CA CYS A 221 -12.28 -13.03 4.98
C CYS A 221 -11.17 -13.43 4.00
N PHE A 222 -11.23 -12.92 2.78
CA PHE A 222 -10.30 -13.28 1.71
C PHE A 222 -8.85 -12.91 2.06
N TYR A 223 -8.55 -11.65 2.37
CA TYR A 223 -7.15 -11.28 2.68
C TYR A 223 -6.70 -11.78 4.07
N SER A 224 -7.64 -12.04 4.99
CA SER A 224 -7.34 -12.72 6.26
C SER A 224 -6.83 -14.14 6.02
N LEU A 225 -7.43 -14.91 5.11
CA LEU A 225 -6.92 -16.23 4.72
C LEU A 225 -5.55 -16.12 4.04
N THR A 226 -5.35 -15.11 3.19
CA THR A 226 -4.09 -14.95 2.46
C THR A 226 -2.96 -14.49 3.38
N GLU A 227 -3.24 -13.74 4.45
CA GLU A 227 -2.29 -13.41 5.53
C GLU A 227 -1.72 -14.67 6.21
N ILE A 228 -2.54 -15.69 6.44
CA ILE A 228 -2.08 -16.97 7.03
C ILE A 228 -1.18 -17.73 6.05
N ILE A 229 -1.51 -17.69 4.75
CA ILE A 229 -0.76 -18.42 3.71
C ILE A 229 0.58 -17.74 3.40
N LEU A 230 0.63 -16.39 3.43
CA LEU A 230 1.74 -15.58 2.95
C LEU A 230 3.10 -15.96 3.59
N PRO A 231 3.24 -16.14 4.93
CA PRO A 231 4.51 -16.55 5.55
C PRO A 231 5.12 -17.82 4.95
N PHE A 232 4.29 -18.81 4.61
CA PHE A 232 4.76 -20.06 4.01
C PHE A 232 5.33 -19.84 2.60
N THR A 233 4.79 -18.87 1.85
CA THR A 233 5.32 -18.51 0.53
C THR A 233 6.69 -17.81 0.59
N LEU A 234 7.02 -17.20 1.74
CA LEU A 234 8.29 -16.50 1.97
C LEU A 234 9.47 -17.43 2.29
N LEU A 235 9.21 -18.72 2.58
CA LEU A 235 10.26 -19.73 2.74
C LEU A 235 11.14 -19.85 1.50
N ASN A 236 10.57 -19.65 0.31
CA ASN A 236 11.31 -19.50 -0.93
C ASN A 236 11.30 -18.03 -1.36
N ARG A 237 12.41 -17.31 -1.25
CA ARG A 237 12.48 -15.88 -1.60
C ARG A 237 12.65 -15.58 -3.09
N THR A 238 12.40 -16.57 -3.95
CA THR A 238 12.42 -16.37 -5.41
C THR A 238 11.14 -15.65 -5.86
N VAL A 239 11.30 -14.53 -6.55
CA VAL A 239 10.23 -13.75 -7.17
C VAL A 239 10.33 -13.92 -8.69
N LYS A 240 9.25 -14.41 -9.32
CA LYS A 240 9.11 -14.39 -10.78
C LYS A 240 8.19 -13.23 -11.15
N TRP A 241 8.69 -12.27 -11.90
CA TRP A 241 7.95 -11.06 -12.24
C TRP A 241 8.31 -10.55 -13.64
N LYS A 242 7.30 -10.30 -14.48
CA LYS A 242 7.44 -9.81 -15.87
C LYS A 242 8.50 -10.57 -16.69
N GLY A 243 8.52 -11.90 -16.56
CA GLY A 243 9.48 -12.77 -17.27
C GLY A 243 10.88 -12.85 -16.65
N GLN A 244 11.15 -12.10 -15.58
CA GLN A 244 12.43 -12.10 -14.86
C GLN A 244 12.33 -12.90 -13.56
N THR A 245 13.44 -13.48 -13.12
CA THR A 245 13.53 -14.20 -11.85
C THR A 245 14.52 -13.50 -10.93
N PHE A 246 14.05 -13.04 -9.79
CA PHE A 246 14.85 -12.39 -8.76
C PHE A 246 14.98 -13.35 -7.57
N ASN A 247 16.21 -13.56 -7.10
CA ASN A 247 16.46 -14.40 -5.93
C ASN A 247 17.14 -13.56 -4.85
N GLN A 248 16.42 -13.31 -3.76
CA GLN A 248 16.93 -12.49 -2.65
C GLN A 248 17.81 -13.28 -1.66
N ASN A 249 18.15 -14.55 -1.96
CA ASN A 249 19.00 -15.39 -1.12
C ASN A 249 20.52 -15.12 -1.27
N LYS A 250 20.94 -14.06 -1.97
CA LYS A 250 22.35 -13.68 -2.06
C LYS A 250 22.58 -12.35 -1.34
N LYS A 251 22.92 -12.44 -0.06
CA LYS A 251 23.85 -11.51 0.57
C LYS A 251 25.24 -12.13 0.49
#